data_AF-A0A3D1R7D6-F1
#
_entry.id   AF-A0A3D1R7D6-F1
#
_cell.length_a   1.000
_cell.length_b   1.000
_cell.length_c   1.000
_cell.angle_alpha   90.00
_cell.angle_beta   90.00
_cell.angle_gamma   90.00
#
_symmetry.space_group_name_H-M   'P 1'
#
loop_
_entity.id
_entity.type
_entity.pdbx_description
1 polymer ?
#
loop_
_entity_poly.entity_id
_entity_poly.type
_entity_poly.pdbx_seq_one_letter_code
_entity_poly.pdbx_strand_id
1 'polypeptide(L)'
;SRGPGHLLPVAAAVLLAAGVGGLVFLKSGSGAKREAQVREVSKWVEDLKTVDAQISSVPNGAAIWIDSADSGKKTPATIALDTGKDHAITLRHPDFLESSTSVFAAPNTPLNLEPLLTPGARLEVTTVPPGATVLLDGEPLFRTPGRTRALPKGKHQLLVQLEGYVVERREIELTDAQPLSFSLDLAKGAELAVKSTPANAAILVDGKETGQVTPAVVAVPPGKRRTVGVAKEGYLAQSRTLTRVKVGKLPPLQFELENARRAEIGGRLANLEKEMEAWEKRLEALEKRRSGFVISGSAQQEIALEREIEAAEKHIEDLSADTSTLRDELASVVDP
;
A
#
# COMPACT_ATOMS: atom_id res chain seq x y z
N SER A 1 -71.66 2.96 25.59
CA SER A 1 -70.83 2.96 24.37
C SER A 1 -69.43 3.44 24.74
N ARG A 2 -68.42 2.90 24.06
CA ARG A 2 -66.97 3.19 24.15
C ARG A 2 -66.23 2.59 25.36
N GLY A 3 -65.47 1.52 25.07
CA GLY A 3 -64.55 0.87 26.00
C GLY A 3 -63.30 1.71 26.28
N PRO A 4 -62.41 1.24 27.18
CA PRO A 4 -61.17 1.92 27.50
C PRO A 4 -60.25 1.85 26.29
N GLY A 5 -60.17 2.96 25.55
CA GLY A 5 -59.21 3.13 24.47
C GLY A 5 -57.80 3.08 25.04
N HIS A 6 -57.01 2.15 24.53
CA HIS A 6 -55.55 2.15 24.62
C HIS A 6 -55.02 3.56 24.29
N LEU A 7 -54.49 4.26 25.29
CA LEU A 7 -53.65 5.43 25.11
C LEU A 7 -52.22 4.99 25.39
N LEU A 8 -51.62 4.31 24.40
CA LEU A 8 -50.16 4.28 24.30
C LEU A 8 -49.71 5.73 24.09
N PRO A 9 -48.98 6.35 25.03
CA PRO A 9 -48.59 7.74 24.87
C PRO A 9 -47.51 7.79 23.79
N VAL A 10 -47.83 8.49 22.70
CA VAL A 10 -46.95 8.80 21.56
C VAL A 10 -45.60 9.42 22.01
N ALA A 11 -45.54 9.98 23.22
CA ALA A 11 -44.33 10.55 23.81
C ALA A 11 -43.29 9.51 24.29
N ALA A 12 -43.69 8.27 24.60
CA ALA A 12 -42.75 7.24 25.07
C ALA A 12 -41.82 6.71 23.97
N ALA A 13 -42.20 6.84 22.69
CA ALA A 13 -41.46 6.30 21.56
C ALA A 13 -40.29 7.21 21.11
N VAL A 14 -40.33 8.50 21.39
CA VAL A 14 -39.33 9.47 20.89
C VAL A 14 -38.07 9.51 21.74
N LEU A 15 -38.18 9.22 23.04
CA LEU A 15 -37.04 9.29 23.98
C LEU A 15 -36.14 8.04 23.97
N LEU A 16 -36.68 6.88 23.58
CA LEU A 16 -35.89 5.65 23.43
C LEU A 16 -34.93 5.69 22.22
N ALA A 17 -35.20 6.53 21.21
CA ALA A 17 -34.35 6.66 20.02
C ALA A 17 -33.11 7.56 20.23
N ALA A 18 -33.08 8.37 21.30
CA ALA A 18 -31.99 9.32 21.60
C ALA A 18 -31.09 8.87 22.78
N GLY A 19 -31.28 7.67 23.31
CA GLY A 19 -30.46 7.14 24.43
C GLY A 19 -30.69 7.81 25.79
N VAL A 20 -31.62 8.77 25.90
CA VAL A 20 -31.94 9.47 27.15
C VAL A 20 -33.19 8.84 27.77
N GLY A 21 -33.00 7.97 28.76
CA GLY A 21 -34.08 7.32 29.49
C GLY A 21 -34.86 8.32 30.35
N GLY A 22 -36.02 8.77 29.87
CA GLY A 22 -36.98 9.54 30.66
C GLY A 22 -38.41 9.36 30.14
N LEU A 23 -39.36 8.99 31.03
CA LEU A 23 -40.78 9.03 30.71
C LEU A 23 -41.32 10.45 30.95
N VAL A 24 -41.79 11.13 29.91
CA VAL A 24 -42.51 12.40 30.06
C VAL A 24 -44.01 12.13 30.16
N PHE A 25 -44.61 12.42 31.32
CA PHE A 25 -46.05 12.30 31.55
C PHE A 25 -46.78 13.61 31.21
N LEU A 26 -47.60 13.61 30.16
CA LEU A 26 -48.50 14.71 29.83
C LEU A 26 -49.71 14.72 30.80
N LYS A 27 -49.97 15.86 31.45
CA LYS A 27 -51.11 16.01 32.40
C LYS A 27 -52.41 16.28 31.63
N SER A 28 -53.53 15.74 32.10
CA SER A 28 -54.84 16.02 31.50
C SER A 28 -55.19 17.51 31.62
N GLY A 29 -55.48 18.17 30.48
CA GLY A 29 -55.82 19.59 30.39
C GLY A 29 -56.52 19.93 29.06
N SER A 30 -57.04 21.16 28.93
CA SER A 30 -57.69 21.67 27.72
C SER A 30 -56.75 21.62 26.49
N GLY A 31 -57.30 21.65 25.27
CA GLY A 31 -56.53 21.55 24.02
C GLY A 31 -55.30 22.47 23.98
N ALA A 32 -55.47 23.74 24.35
CA ALA A 32 -54.39 24.72 24.43
C ALA A 32 -53.29 24.38 25.47
N LYS A 33 -53.64 23.78 26.62
CA LYS A 33 -52.64 23.35 27.63
C LYS A 33 -51.85 22.14 27.17
N ARG A 34 -52.47 21.21 26.43
CA ARG A 34 -51.79 20.05 25.83
C ARG A 34 -50.84 20.47 24.71
N GLU A 35 -51.26 21.40 23.86
CA GLU A 35 -50.40 21.96 22.80
C GLU A 35 -49.17 22.67 23.36
N ALA A 36 -49.30 23.42 24.46
CA ALA A 36 -48.15 24.06 25.13
C ALA A 36 -47.15 23.03 25.68
N GLN A 37 -47.62 21.97 26.33
CA GLN A 37 -46.76 20.90 26.86
C GLN A 37 -46.05 20.12 25.73
N VAL A 38 -46.75 19.84 24.62
CA VAL A 38 -46.15 19.19 23.46
C VAL A 38 -45.06 20.09 22.85
N ARG A 39 -45.29 21.40 22.72
CA ARG A 39 -44.26 22.33 22.22
C ARG A 39 -43.03 22.38 23.12
N GLU A 40 -43.22 22.35 24.44
CA GLU A 40 -42.13 22.33 25.42
C GLU A 40 -41.27 21.07 25.32
N VAL A 41 -41.92 19.90 25.23
CA VAL A 41 -41.22 18.61 25.05
C VAL A 41 -40.56 18.51 23.69
N SER A 42 -41.21 18.97 22.62
CA SER A 42 -40.62 19.02 21.28
C SER A 42 -39.38 19.91 21.25
N LYS A 43 -39.42 21.07 21.90
CA LYS A 43 -38.26 21.95 22.04
C LYS A 43 -37.13 21.26 22.81
N TRP A 44 -37.45 20.59 23.92
CA TRP A 44 -36.45 19.87 24.72
C TRP A 44 -35.79 18.71 23.95
N VAL A 45 -36.56 17.97 23.15
CA VAL A 45 -36.02 16.92 22.26
C VAL A 45 -35.15 17.53 21.16
N GLU A 46 -35.51 18.69 20.62
CA GLU A 46 -34.68 19.40 19.63
C GLU A 46 -33.36 19.86 20.25
N ASP A 47 -33.39 20.41 21.46
CA ASP A 47 -32.21 20.88 22.20
C ASP A 47 -31.25 19.71 22.55
N LEU A 48 -31.74 18.47 22.60
CA LEU A 48 -30.92 17.27 22.83
C LEU A 48 -30.25 16.73 21.56
N LYS A 49 -30.66 17.16 20.36
CA LYS A 49 -30.10 16.65 19.10
C LYS A 49 -28.68 17.13 18.84
N THR A 50 -28.32 18.28 19.39
CA THR A 50 -27.00 18.86 19.21
C THR A 50 -26.39 19.26 20.54
N VAL A 51 -25.07 19.24 20.61
CA VAL A 51 -24.31 19.79 21.72
C VAL A 51 -23.31 20.82 21.21
N ASP A 52 -23.18 21.91 21.94
CA ASP A 52 -22.15 22.92 21.65
C ASP A 52 -20.78 22.41 22.08
N ALA A 53 -19.88 22.28 21.11
CA ALA A 53 -18.49 21.94 21.30
C ALA A 53 -17.62 23.19 21.18
N GLN A 54 -16.91 23.57 22.24
CA GLN A 54 -15.88 24.60 22.21
C GLN A 54 -14.54 23.97 21.80
N ILE A 55 -14.05 24.37 20.64
CA ILE A 55 -12.84 23.81 20.02
C ILE A 55 -11.79 24.91 19.95
N SER A 56 -10.70 24.73 20.69
CA SER A 56 -9.50 25.57 20.75
C SER A 56 -8.29 24.80 20.23
N SER A 57 -7.14 25.45 20.08
CA SER A 57 -5.87 24.75 19.85
C SER A 57 -4.68 25.60 20.30
N VAL A 58 -3.54 24.96 20.53
CA VAL A 58 -2.28 25.65 20.80
C VAL A 58 -1.31 25.37 19.66
N PRO A 59 -0.96 26.35 18.79
CA PRO A 59 -1.53 27.71 18.73
C PRO A 59 -2.96 27.74 18.18
N ASN A 60 -3.66 28.85 18.40
CA ASN A 60 -4.97 29.13 17.81
C ASN A 60 -4.85 29.42 16.30
N GLY A 61 -5.98 29.40 15.60
CA GLY A 61 -6.08 29.75 14.17
C GLY A 61 -6.09 28.55 13.22
N ALA A 62 -6.17 27.33 13.74
CA ALA A 62 -6.30 26.12 12.95
C ALA A 62 -7.72 26.01 12.36
N ALA A 63 -7.85 25.71 11.07
CA ALA A 63 -9.13 25.46 10.44
C ALA A 63 -9.75 24.16 11.00
N ILE A 64 -11.05 24.19 11.28
CA ILE A 64 -11.76 23.09 11.93
C ILE A 64 -12.57 22.33 10.89
N TRP A 65 -12.33 21.03 10.80
CA TRP A 65 -13.06 20.10 9.95
C TRP A 65 -13.79 19.09 10.83
N ILE A 66 -15.06 18.81 10.51
CA ILE A 66 -15.92 17.86 11.23
C ILE A 66 -16.33 16.78 10.25
N ASP A 67 -16.05 15.52 10.56
CA ASP A 67 -16.38 14.36 9.73
C ASP A 67 -15.93 14.53 8.27
N SER A 68 -14.72 15.05 8.08
CA SER A 68 -14.12 15.39 6.78
C SER A 68 -14.77 16.56 6.02
N ALA A 69 -15.74 17.26 6.60
CA ALA A 69 -16.32 18.48 6.05
C ALA A 69 -15.71 19.74 6.68
N ASP A 70 -15.39 20.75 5.85
CA ASP A 70 -14.89 22.04 6.34
C ASP A 70 -16.02 22.81 7.05
N SER A 71 -15.79 23.20 8.30
CA SER A 71 -16.75 24.01 9.05
C SER A 71 -16.74 25.49 8.65
N GLY A 72 -15.70 25.94 7.93
CA GLY A 72 -15.43 27.35 7.65
C GLY A 72 -14.95 28.16 8.85
N LYS A 73 -14.83 27.55 10.03
CA LYS A 73 -14.37 28.19 11.27
C LYS A 73 -12.91 27.86 11.56
N LYS A 74 -12.29 28.67 12.42
CA LYS A 74 -10.93 28.47 12.94
C LYS A 74 -10.93 28.48 14.46
N THR A 75 -10.02 27.77 15.09
CA THR A 75 -9.86 27.77 16.55
C THR A 75 -9.45 29.16 17.06
N PRO A 76 -9.97 29.62 18.21
CA PRO A 76 -11.03 29.00 19.00
C PRO A 76 -12.43 29.28 18.39
N ALA A 77 -13.31 28.28 18.37
CA ALA A 77 -14.69 28.44 17.93
C ALA A 77 -15.65 27.44 18.59
N THR A 78 -16.93 27.80 18.67
CA THR A 78 -18.00 26.89 19.08
C THR A 78 -18.71 26.31 17.86
N ILE A 79 -18.92 24.99 17.85
CA ILE A 79 -19.60 24.25 16.79
C ILE A 79 -20.67 23.35 17.40
N ALA A 80 -21.87 23.33 16.83
CA ALA A 80 -22.90 22.38 17.20
C ALA A 80 -22.60 21.01 16.56
N LEU A 81 -22.53 19.96 17.37
CA LEU A 81 -22.33 18.58 16.94
C LEU A 81 -23.58 17.77 17.22
N ASP A 82 -23.96 16.87 16.32
CA ASP A 82 -25.07 15.96 16.54
C ASP A 82 -24.75 15.00 17.68
N THR A 83 -25.70 14.76 18.58
CA THR A 83 -25.46 13.88 19.73
C THR A 83 -25.70 12.40 19.39
N GLY A 84 -25.14 11.50 20.21
CA GLY A 84 -25.34 10.06 20.10
C GLY A 84 -24.44 9.35 19.09
N LYS A 85 -23.43 10.04 18.54
CA LYS A 85 -22.40 9.45 17.67
C LYS A 85 -21.02 10.03 17.94
N ASP A 86 -20.02 9.34 17.41
CA ASP A 86 -18.66 9.85 17.32
C ASP A 86 -18.54 10.85 16.16
N HIS A 87 -17.77 11.90 16.40
CA HIS A 87 -17.37 12.88 15.40
C HIS A 87 -15.85 12.89 15.26
N ALA A 88 -15.36 12.88 14.03
CA ALA A 88 -13.94 13.10 13.73
C ALA A 88 -13.68 14.61 13.62
N ILE A 89 -12.91 15.17 14.55
CA ILE A 89 -12.52 16.57 14.54
C ILE A 89 -11.09 16.66 14.05
N THR A 90 -10.90 17.30 12.91
CA THR A 90 -9.59 17.49 12.29
C THR A 90 -9.22 18.96 12.29
N LEU A 91 -8.05 19.27 12.83
CA LEU A 91 -7.48 20.61 12.87
C LEU A 91 -6.35 20.74 11.85
N ARG A 92 -6.48 21.74 10.99
CA ARG A 92 -5.50 22.05 9.93
C ARG A 92 -4.89 23.41 10.16
N HIS A 93 -3.60 23.45 10.43
CA HIS A 93 -2.84 24.69 10.57
C HIS A 93 -1.68 24.71 9.55
N PRO A 94 -1.34 25.85 8.92
CA PRO A 94 -0.30 25.90 7.90
C PRO A 94 1.08 25.40 8.38
N ASP A 95 1.48 25.74 9.61
CA ASP A 95 2.81 25.46 10.19
C ASP A 95 2.87 24.21 11.09
N PHE A 96 1.75 23.52 11.30
CA PHE A 96 1.67 22.38 12.23
C PHE A 96 1.06 21.17 11.55
N LEU A 97 1.41 19.98 12.04
CA LEU A 97 0.87 18.73 11.55
C LEU A 97 -0.65 18.69 11.73
N GLU A 98 -1.33 18.05 10.78
CA GLU A 98 -2.76 17.77 10.88
C GLU A 98 -3.00 16.91 12.13
N SER A 99 -3.94 17.35 12.96
CA SER A 99 -4.34 16.64 14.17
C SER A 99 -5.78 16.19 14.01
N SER A 100 -6.04 14.90 14.19
CA SER A 100 -7.40 14.33 14.14
C SER A 100 -7.71 13.65 15.47
N THR A 101 -8.88 13.94 16.03
CA THR A 101 -9.36 13.34 17.28
C THR A 101 -10.81 12.91 17.11
N SER A 102 -11.13 11.68 17.48
CA SER A 102 -12.51 11.19 17.53
C SER A 102 -13.12 11.50 18.90
N VAL A 103 -14.31 12.07 18.91
CA VAL A 103 -15.01 12.45 20.14
C VAL A 103 -16.47 11.99 20.10
N PHE A 104 -16.94 11.39 21.19
CA PHE A 104 -18.35 11.04 21.32
C PHE A 104 -19.15 12.25 21.80
N ALA A 105 -20.14 12.69 21.03
CA ALA A 105 -21.02 13.80 21.41
C ALA A 105 -22.19 13.28 22.25
N ALA A 106 -22.06 13.30 23.58
CA ALA A 106 -23.15 12.91 24.48
C ALA A 106 -24.19 14.04 24.64
N PRO A 107 -25.50 13.74 24.67
CA PRO A 107 -26.53 14.75 24.96
C PRO A 107 -26.27 15.50 26.26
N ASN A 108 -26.53 16.82 26.27
CA ASN A 108 -26.33 17.73 27.41
C ASN A 108 -24.92 17.74 28.05
N THR A 109 -23.90 17.23 27.37
CA THR A 109 -22.54 17.17 27.90
C THR A 109 -21.65 18.13 27.11
N PRO A 110 -21.35 19.34 27.62
CA PRO A 110 -20.55 20.31 26.89
C PRO A 110 -19.18 19.73 26.56
N LEU A 111 -18.73 19.90 25.32
CA LEU A 111 -17.47 19.35 24.84
C LEU A 111 -16.44 20.47 24.70
N ASN A 112 -15.31 20.36 25.43
CA ASN A 112 -14.21 21.32 25.36
C ASN A 112 -12.95 20.62 24.87
N LEU A 113 -12.39 21.07 23.76
CA LEU A 113 -11.18 20.50 23.15
C LEU A 113 -10.09 21.57 23.04
N GLU A 114 -8.89 21.23 23.49
CA GLU A 114 -7.71 22.10 23.37
C GLU A 114 -6.45 21.27 23.01
N PRO A 115 -6.41 20.65 21.83
CA PRO A 115 -5.23 19.94 21.36
C PRO A 115 -4.03 20.88 21.20
N LEU A 116 -2.87 20.42 21.68
CA LEU A 116 -1.57 21.00 21.37
C LEU A 116 -1.13 20.50 19.99
N LEU A 117 -0.98 21.41 19.04
CA LEU A 117 -0.54 21.06 17.70
C LEU A 117 0.97 20.84 17.70
N THR A 118 1.41 19.85 16.92
CA THR A 118 2.84 19.55 16.78
C THR A 118 3.42 20.33 15.60
N PRO A 119 4.44 21.18 15.79
CA PRO A 119 5.09 21.86 14.68
C PRO A 119 5.67 20.85 13.68
N GLY A 120 5.46 21.10 12.40
CA GLY A 120 6.08 20.31 11.33
C GLY A 120 7.18 21.09 10.61
N ALA A 121 7.97 20.37 9.82
CA ALA A 121 8.95 20.96 8.93
C ALA A 121 8.31 21.31 7.58
N ARG A 122 8.98 22.11 6.76
CA ARG A 122 8.51 22.44 5.41
C ARG A 122 9.59 22.16 4.39
N LEU A 123 9.17 21.82 3.19
CA LEU A 123 10.02 21.57 2.05
C LEU A 123 9.64 22.55 0.94
N GLU A 124 10.62 23.19 0.33
CA GLU A 124 10.47 24.04 -0.84
C GLU A 124 11.34 23.50 -1.97
N VAL A 125 10.75 23.30 -3.15
CA VAL A 125 11.46 22.74 -4.30
C VAL A 125 11.16 23.56 -5.54
N THR A 126 12.22 23.95 -6.22
CA THR A 126 12.19 24.59 -7.53
C THR A 126 13.02 23.77 -8.51
N THR A 127 12.63 23.76 -9.78
CA THR A 127 13.36 23.06 -10.84
C THR A 127 13.52 23.92 -12.07
N VAL A 128 14.57 23.63 -12.84
CA VAL A 128 14.74 24.13 -14.20
C VAL A 128 14.74 22.91 -15.14
N PRO A 129 13.75 22.77 -16.04
CA PRO A 129 12.56 23.61 -16.20
C PRO A 129 11.53 23.43 -15.04
N PRO A 130 10.58 24.37 -14.88
CA PRO A 130 9.51 24.26 -13.87
C PRO A 130 8.47 23.19 -14.27
N GLY A 131 7.58 22.84 -13.33
CA GLY A 131 6.45 21.94 -13.57
C GLY A 131 6.71 20.47 -13.24
N ALA A 132 7.84 20.16 -12.62
CA ALA A 132 8.19 18.82 -12.19
C ALA A 132 7.32 18.38 -11.02
N THR A 133 6.83 17.14 -11.03
CA THR A 133 6.11 16.53 -9.92
C THR A 133 7.10 16.15 -8.82
N VAL A 134 6.80 16.57 -7.59
CA VAL A 134 7.58 16.24 -6.39
C VAL A 134 6.80 15.21 -5.58
N LEU A 135 7.45 14.08 -5.29
CA LEU A 135 6.93 13.02 -4.43
C LEU A 135 7.80 12.92 -3.18
N LEU A 136 7.18 12.65 -2.03
CA LEU A 136 7.86 12.36 -0.78
C LEU A 136 7.37 11.01 -0.25
N ASP A 137 8.30 10.10 -0.01
CA ASP A 137 8.02 8.72 0.42
C ASP A 137 7.02 7.98 -0.48
N GLY A 138 7.05 8.28 -1.79
CA GLY A 138 6.16 7.70 -2.79
C GLY A 138 4.86 8.46 -3.03
N GLU A 139 4.50 9.41 -2.15
CA GLU A 139 3.26 10.18 -2.27
C GLU A 139 3.46 11.50 -3.02
N PRO A 140 2.64 11.83 -4.03
CA PRO A 140 2.74 13.10 -4.75
C PRO A 140 2.31 14.28 -3.87
N LEU A 141 3.18 15.30 -3.77
CA LEU A 141 2.92 16.48 -2.94
C LEU A 141 2.45 17.69 -3.77
N PHE A 142 3.26 18.12 -4.74
CA PHE A 142 2.99 19.30 -5.56
C PHE A 142 3.83 19.30 -6.85
N ARG A 143 3.62 20.31 -7.72
CA ARG A 143 4.47 20.57 -8.89
C ARG A 143 5.33 21.81 -8.68
N THR A 144 6.59 21.77 -9.09
CA THR A 144 7.53 22.88 -8.92
C THR A 144 7.19 24.10 -9.79
N PRO A 145 7.52 25.33 -9.35
CA PRO A 145 7.99 25.67 -8.01
C PRO A 145 6.87 25.53 -6.97
N GLY A 146 7.20 25.08 -5.76
CA GLY A 146 6.21 24.97 -4.70
C GLY A 146 6.79 24.65 -3.34
N ARG A 147 5.92 24.77 -2.34
CA ARG A 147 6.24 24.53 -0.93
C ARG A 147 5.17 23.68 -0.29
N THR A 148 5.57 22.79 0.60
CA THR A 148 4.67 21.90 1.33
C THR A 148 3.95 22.62 2.46
N ARG A 149 2.83 22.03 2.91
CA ARG A 149 2.36 22.22 4.29
C ARG A 149 3.38 21.63 5.27
N ALA A 150 3.11 21.79 6.56
CA ALA A 150 3.87 21.13 7.60
C ALA A 150 3.90 19.61 7.40
N LEU A 151 5.11 19.05 7.35
CA LEU A 151 5.40 17.63 7.19
C LEU A 151 6.04 17.09 8.48
N PRO A 152 5.91 15.77 8.75
CA PRO A 152 6.66 15.12 9.81
C PRO A 152 8.16 15.39 9.68
N LYS A 153 8.85 15.45 10.82
CA LYS A 153 10.30 15.61 10.87
C LYS A 153 10.98 14.25 10.74
N GLY A 154 12.24 14.27 10.33
CA GLY A 154 13.06 13.07 10.18
C GLY A 154 13.45 12.82 8.73
N LYS A 155 13.84 11.58 8.43
CA LYS A 155 14.35 11.18 7.12
C LYS A 155 13.22 10.84 6.16
N HIS A 156 13.32 11.35 4.94
CA HIS A 156 12.37 11.11 3.87
C HIS A 156 13.09 10.87 2.54
N GLN A 157 12.43 10.13 1.65
CA GLN A 157 12.86 9.98 0.26
C GLN A 157 12.13 10.98 -0.63
N LEU A 158 12.88 11.92 -1.19
CA LEU A 158 12.40 12.88 -2.18
C LEU A 158 12.64 12.35 -3.59
N LEU A 159 11.61 12.37 -4.42
CA LEU A 159 11.68 11.98 -5.82
C LEU A 159 11.06 13.09 -6.68
N VAL A 160 11.82 13.59 -7.66
CA VAL A 160 11.41 14.70 -8.53
C VAL A 160 11.39 14.23 -9.97
N GLN A 161 10.24 14.33 -10.63
CA GLN A 161 10.00 13.77 -11.96
C GLN A 161 9.47 14.84 -12.90
N LEU A 162 9.97 14.84 -14.13
CA LEU A 162 9.41 15.60 -15.23
C LEU A 162 9.51 14.80 -16.52
N GLU A 163 8.47 14.84 -17.34
CA GLU A 163 8.42 14.09 -18.59
C GLU A 163 9.59 14.44 -19.51
N GLY A 164 10.32 13.42 -19.99
CA GLY A 164 11.53 13.58 -20.80
C GLY A 164 12.80 13.95 -20.04
N TYR A 165 12.73 14.13 -18.71
CA TYR A 165 13.86 14.44 -17.85
C TYR A 165 14.20 13.29 -16.92
N VAL A 166 15.48 13.13 -16.63
CA VAL A 166 15.98 12.13 -15.70
C VAL A 166 15.40 12.38 -14.32
N VAL A 167 14.90 11.32 -13.69
CA VAL A 167 14.36 11.36 -12.33
C VAL A 167 15.47 11.66 -11.33
N GLU A 168 15.24 12.65 -10.48
CA GLU A 168 16.12 12.99 -9.37
C GLU A 168 15.62 12.34 -8.07
N ARG A 169 16.53 11.71 -7.33
CA ARG A 169 16.24 11.05 -6.04
C ARG A 169 17.19 11.56 -4.98
N ARG A 170 16.66 11.96 -3.82
CA ARG A 170 17.43 12.42 -2.66
C ARG A 170 16.89 11.83 -1.36
N GLU A 171 17.77 11.40 -0.47
CA GLU A 171 17.42 11.25 0.95
C GLU A 171 17.58 12.61 1.59
N ILE A 172 16.54 13.08 2.27
CA ILE A 172 16.51 14.38 2.94
C ILE A 172 16.14 14.20 4.40
N GLU A 173 16.59 15.12 5.25
CA GLU A 173 16.21 15.17 6.66
C GLU A 173 15.50 16.48 6.96
N LEU A 174 14.24 16.39 7.35
CA LEU A 174 13.39 17.53 7.67
C LEU A 174 13.50 17.88 9.16
N THR A 175 13.81 19.15 9.45
CA THR A 175 14.07 19.66 10.82
C THR A 175 13.35 20.98 11.09
N ASP A 176 13.51 21.51 12.32
CA ASP A 176 12.82 22.72 12.82
C ASP A 176 13.39 24.06 12.34
N ALA A 177 14.58 24.05 11.74
CA ALA A 177 15.34 25.28 11.57
C ALA A 177 14.67 26.25 10.60
N GLN A 178 14.32 25.78 9.39
CA GLN A 178 13.76 26.56 8.27
C GLN A 178 13.13 25.60 7.24
N PRO A 179 12.33 26.07 6.28
CA PRO A 179 11.99 25.25 5.13
C PRO A 179 13.26 24.76 4.42
N LEU A 180 13.42 23.43 4.35
CA LEU A 180 14.50 22.84 3.56
C LEU A 180 14.23 23.17 2.09
N SER A 181 15.18 23.84 1.44
CA SER A 181 14.97 24.41 0.10
C SER A 181 15.93 23.78 -0.91
N PHE A 182 15.39 23.35 -2.06
CA PHE A 182 16.16 22.82 -3.19
C PHE A 182 15.89 23.61 -4.47
N SER A 183 16.97 23.82 -5.24
CA SER A 183 16.91 24.20 -6.66
C SER A 183 17.60 23.11 -7.46
N LEU A 184 16.87 22.49 -8.39
CA LEU A 184 17.34 21.35 -9.17
C LEU A 184 17.33 21.66 -10.66
N ASP A 185 18.48 21.57 -11.31
CA ASP A 185 18.57 21.61 -12.77
C ASP A 185 18.39 20.20 -13.32
N LEU A 186 17.22 19.94 -13.92
CA LEU A 186 16.89 18.61 -14.41
C LEU A 186 17.58 18.35 -15.76
N ALA A 187 18.27 17.23 -15.86
CA ALA A 187 18.92 16.81 -17.09
C ALA A 187 17.91 16.14 -18.04
N LYS A 188 17.89 16.54 -19.32
CA LYS A 188 17.13 15.81 -20.34
C LYS A 188 17.69 14.40 -20.52
N GLY A 189 16.79 13.41 -20.50
CA GLY A 189 17.13 12.03 -20.80
C GLY A 189 16.87 11.66 -22.25
N ALA A 190 17.22 10.43 -22.58
CA ALA A 190 16.77 9.75 -23.78
C ALA A 190 15.45 9.03 -23.49
N GLU A 191 14.43 9.28 -24.31
CA GLU A 191 13.11 8.67 -24.18
C GLU A 191 13.18 7.20 -24.55
N LEU A 192 12.86 6.32 -23.61
CA LEU A 192 12.81 4.88 -23.81
C LEU A 192 11.44 4.33 -23.43
N ALA A 193 10.74 3.77 -24.40
CA ALA A 193 9.53 2.99 -24.13
C ALA A 193 9.92 1.62 -23.57
N VAL A 194 9.41 1.29 -22.39
CA VAL A 194 9.66 0.02 -21.69
C VAL A 194 8.34 -0.71 -21.48
N LYS A 195 8.30 -1.97 -21.89
CA LYS A 195 7.15 -2.87 -21.76
C LYS A 195 7.60 -4.16 -21.07
N SER A 196 6.68 -4.80 -20.36
CA SER A 196 6.91 -6.15 -19.84
C SER A 196 5.64 -7.00 -19.96
N THR A 197 5.86 -8.32 -20.01
CA THR A 197 4.83 -9.33 -19.81
C THR A 197 5.21 -10.13 -18.58
N PRO A 198 4.40 -10.12 -17.51
CA PRO A 198 3.18 -9.31 -17.33
C PRO A 198 3.47 -7.81 -17.20
N ALA A 199 2.43 -6.99 -17.39
CA ALA A 199 2.49 -5.54 -17.18
C ALA A 199 2.57 -5.17 -15.68
N ASN A 200 2.68 -3.87 -15.41
CA ASN A 200 2.82 -3.27 -14.07
C ASN A 200 4.10 -3.70 -13.33
N ALA A 201 5.20 -3.91 -14.06
CA ALA A 201 6.52 -4.12 -13.46
C ALA A 201 7.20 -2.76 -13.21
N ALA A 202 7.78 -2.57 -12.02
CA ALA A 202 8.56 -1.39 -11.69
C ALA A 202 9.75 -1.22 -12.64
N ILE A 203 9.96 -0.01 -13.16
CA ILE A 203 11.04 0.28 -14.10
C ILE A 203 12.22 0.89 -13.35
N LEU A 204 13.41 0.30 -13.52
CA LEU A 204 14.67 0.75 -12.92
C LEU A 204 15.63 1.25 -14.00
N VAL A 205 16.31 2.35 -13.71
CA VAL A 205 17.42 2.87 -14.53
C VAL A 205 18.66 2.95 -13.64
N ASP A 206 19.74 2.29 -14.07
CA ASP A 206 20.99 2.11 -13.32
C ASP A 206 20.75 1.59 -11.90
N GLY A 207 19.80 0.65 -11.75
CA GLY A 207 19.43 0.05 -10.46
C GLY A 207 18.55 0.92 -9.56
N LYS A 208 18.16 2.12 -9.99
CA LYS A 208 17.28 3.02 -9.24
C LYS A 208 15.89 3.02 -9.85
N GLU A 209 14.85 2.87 -9.02
CA GLU A 209 13.48 2.91 -9.54
C GLU A 209 13.13 4.31 -10.02
N THR A 210 12.45 4.34 -11.16
CA THR A 210 11.96 5.57 -11.77
C THR A 210 10.68 6.09 -11.12
N GLY A 211 10.01 5.27 -10.29
CA GLY A 211 8.65 5.53 -9.78
C GLY A 211 7.55 5.23 -10.81
N GLN A 212 7.90 4.67 -11.97
CA GLN A 212 6.96 4.27 -13.02
C GLN A 212 6.93 2.74 -13.16
N VAL A 213 5.81 2.23 -13.68
CA VAL A 213 5.61 0.82 -14.00
C VAL A 213 5.35 0.62 -15.49
N THR A 214 5.65 -0.56 -16.02
CA THR A 214 5.38 -0.90 -17.43
C THR A 214 3.88 -1.02 -17.73
N PRO A 215 3.41 -0.65 -18.94
CA PRO A 215 4.16 0.01 -20.00
C PRO A 215 4.31 1.53 -19.76
N ALA A 216 5.52 2.07 -19.92
CA ALA A 216 5.76 3.51 -19.79
C ALA A 216 6.93 3.99 -20.65
N VAL A 217 7.04 5.32 -20.84
CA VAL A 217 8.20 5.98 -21.44
C VAL A 217 9.00 6.66 -20.35
N VAL A 218 10.24 6.20 -20.16
CA VAL A 218 11.15 6.72 -19.13
C VAL A 218 12.31 7.47 -19.77
N ALA A 219 12.83 8.47 -19.06
CA ALA A 219 13.99 9.23 -19.47
C ALA A 219 15.26 8.57 -18.93
N VAL A 220 16.09 8.03 -19.83
CA VAL A 220 17.37 7.39 -19.49
C VAL A 220 18.50 8.41 -19.59
N PRO A 221 19.37 8.57 -18.57
CA PRO A 221 20.47 9.53 -18.65
C PRO A 221 21.42 9.19 -19.81
N PRO A 222 21.91 10.17 -20.59
CA PRO A 222 22.90 9.91 -21.64
C PRO A 222 24.21 9.35 -21.06
N GLY A 223 24.93 8.55 -21.83
CA GLY A 223 26.18 7.92 -21.35
C GLY A 223 26.65 6.70 -22.14
N LYS A 224 27.81 6.17 -21.76
CA LYS A 224 28.49 5.03 -22.42
C LYS A 224 28.04 3.66 -21.92
N ARG A 225 27.34 3.57 -20.79
CA ARG A 225 26.70 2.34 -20.28
C ARG A 225 25.55 2.76 -19.38
N ARG A 226 24.36 2.28 -19.70
CA ARG A 226 23.15 2.44 -18.86
C ARG A 226 22.45 1.10 -18.76
N THR A 227 21.96 0.76 -17.59
CA THR A 227 21.19 -0.47 -17.39
C THR A 227 19.74 -0.08 -17.20
N VAL A 228 18.85 -0.67 -18.00
CA VAL A 228 17.41 -0.54 -17.78
C VAL A 228 16.87 -1.90 -17.39
N GLY A 229 16.16 -1.95 -16.27
CA GLY A 229 15.58 -3.18 -15.74
C GLY A 229 14.11 -3.02 -15.41
N VAL A 230 13.46 -4.16 -15.22
CA VAL A 230 12.10 -4.28 -14.73
C VAL A 230 12.05 -5.28 -13.59
N ALA A 231 11.26 -4.98 -12.57
CA ALA A 231 11.06 -5.86 -11.42
C ALA A 231 9.57 -5.95 -11.09
N LYS A 232 9.09 -7.15 -10.79
CA LYS A 232 7.71 -7.38 -10.35
C LYS A 232 7.70 -8.47 -9.30
N GLU A 233 6.90 -8.29 -8.26
CA GLU A 233 6.73 -9.28 -7.20
C GLU A 233 6.29 -10.63 -7.78
N GLY A 234 6.93 -11.71 -7.31
CA GLY A 234 6.70 -13.07 -7.81
C GLY A 234 7.39 -13.42 -9.13
N TYR A 235 8.12 -12.48 -9.75
CA TYR A 235 8.85 -12.69 -11.00
C TYR A 235 10.34 -12.43 -10.85
N LEU A 236 11.16 -13.08 -11.70
CA LEU A 236 12.58 -12.79 -11.80
C LEU A 236 12.78 -11.42 -12.45
N ALA A 237 13.54 -10.55 -11.78
CA ALA A 237 13.91 -9.26 -12.32
C ALA A 237 14.81 -9.44 -13.55
N GLN A 238 14.55 -8.63 -14.59
CA GLN A 238 15.34 -8.64 -15.83
C GLN A 238 15.94 -7.27 -16.10
N SER A 239 17.07 -7.24 -16.80
CA SER A 239 17.71 -6.00 -17.19
C SER A 239 18.43 -6.10 -18.53
N ARG A 240 18.63 -4.95 -19.17
CA ARG A 240 19.35 -4.81 -20.43
C ARG A 240 20.32 -3.64 -20.34
N THR A 241 21.55 -3.88 -20.80
CA THR A 241 22.59 -2.85 -20.87
C THR A 241 22.56 -2.14 -22.24
N LEU A 242 22.48 -0.82 -22.22
CA LEU A 242 22.61 0.07 -23.36
C LEU A 242 24.04 0.65 -23.40
N THR A 243 24.78 0.43 -24.48
CA THR A 243 26.20 0.79 -24.62
C THR A 243 26.45 2.20 -25.14
N ARG A 244 25.44 2.90 -25.65
CA ARG A 244 25.55 4.30 -26.04
C ARG A 244 24.19 4.96 -26.03
N VAL A 245 23.90 5.68 -24.95
CA VAL A 245 22.67 6.46 -24.81
C VAL A 245 22.98 7.91 -25.15
N LYS A 246 22.32 8.42 -26.19
CA LYS A 246 22.30 9.84 -26.55
C LYS A 246 20.91 10.39 -26.28
N VAL A 247 20.81 11.68 -25.98
CA VAL A 247 19.53 12.38 -25.87
C VAL A 247 18.70 12.17 -27.15
N GLY A 248 17.40 12.01 -27.00
CA GLY A 248 16.47 11.70 -28.09
C GLY A 248 15.72 10.40 -27.84
N LYS A 249 15.13 9.81 -28.89
CA LYS A 249 14.35 8.58 -28.78
C LYS A 249 15.22 7.33 -28.92
N LEU A 250 15.06 6.39 -28.00
CA LEU A 250 15.68 5.07 -28.06
C LEU A 250 14.70 4.03 -28.62
N PRO A 251 15.20 2.94 -29.24
CA PRO A 251 14.38 1.79 -29.58
C PRO A 251 13.70 1.21 -28.32
N PRO A 252 12.44 0.77 -28.40
CA PRO A 252 11.70 0.26 -27.25
C PRO A 252 12.35 -1.02 -26.69
N LEU A 253 12.21 -1.24 -25.38
CA LEU A 253 12.54 -2.50 -24.73
C LEU A 253 11.26 -3.25 -24.35
N GLN A 254 11.26 -4.55 -24.64
CA GLN A 254 10.26 -5.51 -24.21
C GLN A 254 10.96 -6.53 -23.31
N PHE A 255 10.37 -6.81 -22.16
CA PHE A 255 10.81 -7.84 -21.22
C PHE A 255 9.74 -8.92 -21.08
N GLU A 256 10.15 -10.16 -20.92
CA GLU A 256 9.27 -11.31 -20.64
C GLU A 256 9.72 -11.89 -19.32
N LEU A 257 8.97 -11.60 -18.26
CA LEU A 257 9.35 -11.98 -16.91
C LEU A 257 8.94 -13.42 -16.65
N GLU A 258 9.89 -14.17 -16.14
CA GLU A 258 9.67 -15.55 -15.72
C GLU A 258 9.20 -15.58 -14.26
N ASN A 259 8.16 -16.36 -13.99
CA ASN A 259 7.67 -16.58 -12.63
C ASN A 259 8.78 -17.21 -11.78
N ALA A 260 9.13 -16.56 -10.67
CA ALA A 260 10.29 -16.93 -9.87
C ALA A 260 10.17 -18.35 -9.29
N ARG A 261 8.98 -18.74 -8.83
CA ARG A 261 8.72 -20.08 -8.29
C ARG A 261 8.80 -21.14 -9.39
N ARG A 262 8.30 -20.82 -10.58
CA ARG A 262 8.38 -21.71 -11.75
C ARG A 262 9.83 -21.99 -12.15
N ALA A 263 10.65 -20.95 -12.20
CA ALA A 263 12.08 -21.05 -12.50
C ALA A 263 12.83 -21.90 -11.47
N GLU A 264 12.52 -21.75 -10.18
CA GLU A 264 13.11 -22.53 -9.09
C GLU A 264 12.78 -24.03 -9.22
N ILE A 265 11.49 -24.37 -9.36
CA ILE A 265 11.05 -25.76 -9.53
C ILE A 265 11.67 -26.36 -10.80
N GLY A 266 11.68 -25.62 -11.91
CA GLY A 266 12.31 -26.04 -13.15
C GLY A 266 13.81 -26.33 -13.00
N GLY A 267 14.54 -25.49 -12.26
CA GLY A 267 15.95 -25.73 -11.95
C GLY A 267 16.19 -26.98 -11.11
N ARG A 268 15.34 -27.24 -10.11
CA ARG A 268 15.40 -28.47 -9.30
C ARG A 268 15.09 -29.71 -10.15
N LEU A 269 14.06 -29.64 -10.97
CA LEU A 269 13.68 -30.71 -11.89
C LEU A 269 14.83 -31.06 -12.84
N ALA A 270 15.45 -30.06 -13.48
CA ALA A 270 16.58 -30.27 -14.38
C ALA A 270 17.79 -30.93 -13.70
N ASN A 271 18.05 -30.61 -12.43
CA ASN A 271 19.12 -31.25 -11.66
C ASN A 271 18.80 -32.73 -11.36
N LEU A 272 17.57 -33.04 -10.95
CA LEU A 272 17.15 -34.43 -10.70
C LEU A 272 17.13 -35.26 -11.98
N GLU A 273 16.64 -34.71 -13.09
CA GLU A 273 16.65 -35.40 -14.39
C GLU A 273 18.09 -35.72 -14.84
N LYS A 274 19.03 -34.79 -14.62
CA LYS A 274 20.45 -35.02 -14.90
C LYS A 274 21.07 -36.08 -13.98
N GLU A 275 20.66 -36.11 -12.71
CA GLU A 275 21.10 -37.14 -11.76
C GLU A 275 20.56 -38.52 -12.17
N MET A 276 19.28 -38.59 -12.53
CA MET A 276 18.62 -39.82 -12.99
C MET A 276 19.29 -40.37 -14.25
N GLU A 277 19.59 -39.54 -15.25
CA GLU A 277 20.33 -39.94 -16.46
C GLU A 277 21.73 -40.51 -16.11
N ALA A 278 22.40 -39.96 -15.09
CA ALA A 278 23.69 -40.47 -14.64
C ALA A 278 23.56 -41.84 -13.97
N TRP A 279 22.50 -42.08 -13.19
CA TRP A 279 22.23 -43.36 -12.56
C TRP A 279 21.76 -44.42 -13.54
N GLU A 280 20.94 -44.08 -14.54
CA GLU A 280 20.56 -44.99 -15.63
C GLU A 280 21.79 -45.48 -16.42
N LYS A 281 22.71 -44.58 -16.75
CA LYS A 281 24.00 -44.97 -17.37
C LYS A 281 24.85 -45.87 -16.48
N ARG A 282 24.82 -45.63 -15.15
CA ARG A 282 25.50 -46.50 -14.19
C ARG A 282 24.86 -47.88 -14.14
N LEU A 283 23.53 -47.96 -14.12
CA LEU A 283 22.78 -49.21 -14.14
C LEU A 283 23.11 -50.01 -15.41
N GLU A 284 23.07 -49.39 -16.59
CA GLU A 284 23.45 -50.03 -17.85
C GLU A 284 24.89 -50.61 -17.79
N ALA A 285 25.84 -49.87 -17.21
CA ALA A 285 27.20 -50.35 -17.01
C ALA A 285 27.29 -51.56 -16.05
N LEU A 286 26.50 -51.55 -14.97
CA LEU A 286 26.43 -52.66 -14.01
C LEU A 286 25.78 -53.90 -14.63
N GLU A 287 24.70 -53.75 -15.39
CA GLU A 287 24.04 -54.84 -16.12
C GLU A 287 24.96 -55.46 -17.17
N LYS A 288 25.68 -54.61 -17.92
CA LYS A 288 26.71 -55.08 -18.85
C LYS A 288 27.79 -55.88 -18.12
N ARG A 289 28.24 -55.41 -16.95
CA ARG A 289 29.20 -56.15 -16.11
C ARG A 289 28.61 -57.48 -15.63
N ARG A 290 27.33 -57.53 -15.25
CA ARG A 290 26.63 -58.75 -14.83
C ARG A 290 26.64 -59.79 -15.95
N SER A 291 26.30 -59.38 -17.18
CA SER A 291 26.31 -60.28 -18.34
C SER A 291 27.69 -60.90 -18.62
N GLY A 292 28.78 -60.16 -18.38
CA GLY A 292 30.14 -60.67 -18.50
C GLY A 292 30.58 -61.55 -17.33
N PHE A 293 30.06 -61.30 -16.14
CA PHE A 293 30.41 -62.02 -14.92
C PHE A 293 29.86 -63.45 -14.88
N VAL A 294 28.66 -63.66 -15.44
CA VAL A 294 28.01 -64.98 -15.62
C VAL A 294 28.91 -65.96 -16.39
N ILE A 295 29.89 -65.47 -17.15
CA ILE A 295 30.80 -66.29 -17.96
C ILE A 295 32.09 -66.68 -17.20
N SER A 296 32.52 -65.95 -16.16
CA SER A 296 33.88 -66.11 -15.60
C SER A 296 34.09 -65.75 -14.12
N GLY A 297 33.03 -65.53 -13.34
CA GLY A 297 33.11 -64.90 -12.01
C GLY A 297 32.90 -65.79 -10.77
N SER A 298 33.27 -65.30 -9.58
CA SER A 298 33.00 -65.95 -8.28
C SER A 298 31.65 -65.54 -7.64
N ALA A 299 30.96 -66.47 -6.97
CA ALA A 299 29.61 -66.25 -6.41
C ALA A 299 29.50 -65.03 -5.45
N GLN A 300 30.55 -64.72 -4.68
CA GLN A 300 30.55 -63.57 -3.78
C GLN A 300 30.52 -62.22 -4.52
N GLN A 301 31.19 -62.15 -5.68
CA GLN A 301 31.23 -60.96 -6.52
C GLN A 301 29.91 -60.78 -7.31
N GLU A 302 29.23 -61.88 -7.64
CA GLU A 302 27.89 -61.85 -8.25
C GLU A 302 26.86 -61.26 -7.28
N ILE A 303 26.83 -61.74 -6.02
CA ILE A 303 25.93 -61.21 -4.98
C ILE A 303 26.19 -59.73 -4.71
N ALA A 304 27.46 -59.30 -4.69
CA ALA A 304 27.80 -57.90 -4.50
C ALA A 304 27.29 -57.03 -5.67
N LEU A 305 27.43 -57.52 -6.91
CA LEU A 305 26.95 -56.82 -8.09
C LEU A 305 25.43 -56.72 -8.15
N GLU A 306 24.71 -57.79 -7.78
CA GLU A 306 23.24 -57.76 -7.69
C GLU A 306 22.74 -56.73 -6.68
N ARG A 307 23.41 -56.60 -5.53
CA ARG A 307 23.09 -55.54 -4.55
C ARG A 307 23.34 -54.14 -5.08
N GLU A 308 24.40 -53.94 -5.87
CA GLU A 308 24.68 -52.64 -6.49
C GLU A 308 23.63 -52.28 -7.55
N ILE A 309 23.15 -53.27 -8.32
CA ILE A 309 22.06 -53.12 -9.29
C ILE A 309 20.76 -52.77 -8.57
N GLU A 310 20.35 -53.55 -7.57
CA GLU A 310 19.14 -53.30 -6.78
C GLU A 310 19.15 -51.90 -6.13
N ALA A 311 20.31 -51.48 -5.60
CA ALA A 311 20.48 -50.14 -5.04
C ALA A 311 20.35 -49.03 -6.09
N ALA A 312 20.88 -49.24 -7.31
CA ALA A 312 20.77 -48.28 -8.40
C ALA A 312 19.33 -48.18 -8.94
N GLU A 313 18.65 -49.31 -9.12
CA GLU A 313 17.23 -49.38 -9.52
C GLU A 313 16.35 -48.63 -8.52
N LYS A 314 16.53 -48.90 -7.22
CA LYS A 314 15.79 -48.21 -6.16
C LYS A 314 16.04 -46.70 -6.17
N HIS A 315 17.29 -46.26 -6.34
CA HIS A 315 17.60 -44.82 -6.40
C HIS A 315 16.96 -44.15 -7.61
N ILE A 316 16.92 -44.82 -8.77
CA ILE A 316 16.23 -44.32 -9.97
C ILE A 316 14.72 -44.22 -9.73
N GLU A 317 14.11 -45.21 -9.05
CA GLU A 317 12.70 -45.18 -8.66
C GLU A 317 12.38 -43.98 -7.75
N ASP A 318 13.21 -43.74 -6.72
CA ASP A 318 13.08 -42.60 -5.81
C ASP A 318 13.19 -41.27 -6.58
N LEU A 319 14.19 -41.12 -7.47
CA LEU A 319 14.34 -39.94 -8.33
C LEU A 319 13.14 -39.74 -9.27
N SER A 320 12.58 -40.83 -9.81
CA SER A 320 11.39 -40.79 -10.67
C SER A 320 10.17 -40.28 -9.89
N ALA A 321 9.99 -40.71 -8.64
CA ALA A 321 8.91 -40.23 -7.77
C ALA A 321 9.06 -38.73 -7.44
N ASP A 322 10.29 -38.28 -7.13
CA ASP A 322 10.59 -36.88 -6.86
C ASP A 322 10.36 -35.98 -8.09
N THR A 323 10.81 -36.43 -9.27
CA THR A 323 10.59 -35.68 -10.53
C THR A 323 9.10 -35.60 -10.88
N SER A 324 8.32 -36.67 -10.66
CA SER A 324 6.87 -36.64 -10.83
C SER A 324 6.23 -35.59 -9.92
N THR A 325 6.59 -35.59 -8.64
CA THR A 325 6.07 -34.64 -7.65
C THR A 325 6.37 -33.18 -8.03
N LEU A 326 7.60 -32.89 -8.48
CA LEU A 326 7.96 -31.54 -8.92
C LEU A 326 7.25 -31.12 -10.21
N ARG A 327 6.95 -32.05 -11.13
CA ARG A 327 6.16 -31.74 -12.33
C ARG A 327 4.73 -31.36 -11.98
N ASP A 328 4.12 -32.04 -11.01
CA ASP A 328 2.80 -31.68 -10.50
C ASP A 328 2.82 -30.33 -9.78
N GLU A 329 3.84 -30.07 -8.96
CA GLU A 329 4.03 -28.77 -8.32
C GLU A 329 4.18 -27.66 -9.37
N LEU A 330 5.00 -27.88 -10.41
CA LEU A 330 5.20 -26.94 -11.52
C LEU A 330 3.90 -26.64 -12.26
N ALA A 331 3.07 -27.66 -12.51
CA ALA A 331 1.78 -27.50 -13.17
C ALA A 331 0.77 -26.72 -12.32
N SER A 332 0.93 -26.73 -10.99
CA SER A 332 0.09 -25.98 -10.05
C SER A 332 0.50 -24.51 -9.86
N VAL A 333 1.67 -24.09 -10.36
CA VAL A 333 2.12 -22.70 -10.22
C VAL A 333 1.24 -21.79 -11.07
N VAL A 334 0.50 -20.89 -10.40
CA VAL A 334 -0.29 -19.84 -11.03
C VAL A 334 0.50 -18.53 -10.99
N ASP A 335 0.37 -17.73 -12.04
CA ASP A 335 0.90 -16.37 -12.06
C ASP A 335 0.20 -15.49 -11.01
N PRO A 336 0.96 -14.73 -10.19
CA PRO A 336 0.42 -13.93 -9.10
C PRO A 336 -0.42 -12.72 -9.55
#